data_AF-A0A8E2H6X1-F1
#
_entry.id   AF-A0A8E2H6X1-F1
#
_cell.length_a   1.000
_cell.length_b   1.000
_cell.length_c   1.000
_cell.angle_alpha   90.00
_cell.angle_beta   90.00
_cell.angle_gamma   90.00
#
_symmetry.space_group_name_H-M   'P 1'
#
loop_
_entity.id
_entity.type
_entity.pdbx_description
1 polymer ?
#
loop_
_entity_poly.entity_id
_entity_poly.type
_entity_poly.pdbx_seq_one_letter_code
_entity_poly.pdbx_strand_id
1 'polypeptide(L)'
;MNRFSFDENHREPHPMAMMIRNAPFALLAIAFAAAVRRFRLTVCLLVALFFQAAPAQALVDQTWISAEGMDSGGCLALVPCATLAYAIRQTSPGGTIFVMDSGFYGAATIDRSLTIRSEYGQMSMVASITVNAASTDKVMLDNVALECAAPARGIAYGYGVQVLKGADVLLNRVSIKDCLATGTVGAGVYIYSTTNSRVTIHDSVIFNNRVGVLVSSTDGMAHAKIYRTLFLSNSESGVRVIGTGNDAIMADNNLLGSVKSMDLQSGGASRSFGNNSMTSGDTPIPMSQY
;
A
#
# COMPACT_ATOMS: atom_id res chain seq x y z
N MET A 1 14.27 51.74 -47.63
CA MET A 1 13.35 52.73 -48.23
C MET A 1 12.73 52.12 -49.47
N ASN A 2 11.38 52.05 -49.51
CA ASN A 2 10.44 52.14 -50.65
C ASN A 2 10.91 51.81 -52.09
N ARG A 3 10.13 51.27 -53.04
CA ARG A 3 8.78 50.67 -53.18
C ARG A 3 8.57 50.57 -54.72
N PHE A 4 7.88 49.53 -55.23
CA PHE A 4 6.96 49.53 -56.41
C PHE A 4 7.61 49.65 -57.83
N SER A 5 7.10 49.13 -58.97
CA SER A 5 5.82 48.49 -59.37
C SER A 5 5.83 48.18 -60.90
N PHE A 6 5.20 47.05 -61.32
CA PHE A 6 4.49 46.74 -62.60
C PHE A 6 5.24 46.83 -63.95
N ASP A 7 4.90 46.15 -65.06
CA ASP A 7 4.08 44.98 -65.47
C ASP A 7 4.24 44.84 -67.02
N GLU A 8 3.79 43.70 -67.57
CA GLU A 8 3.03 43.58 -68.83
C GLU A 8 3.66 42.94 -70.09
N ASN A 9 2.80 42.14 -70.76
CA ASN A 9 2.77 41.59 -72.14
C ASN A 9 3.18 40.12 -72.35
N HIS A 10 2.44 39.27 -73.10
CA HIS A 10 1.10 39.29 -73.71
C HIS A 10 0.87 37.92 -74.43
N ARG A 11 -0.40 37.57 -74.69
CA ARG A 11 -0.97 36.69 -75.77
C ARG A 11 -1.09 35.17 -75.55
N GLU A 12 -2.34 34.70 -75.63
CA GLU A 12 -2.75 33.34 -76.03
C GLU A 12 -2.88 33.22 -77.56
N PRO A 13 -2.90 31.98 -78.11
CA PRO A 13 -4.16 31.48 -78.67
C PRO A 13 -4.40 29.95 -78.57
N HIS A 14 -5.67 29.54 -78.53
CA HIS A 14 -6.15 28.15 -78.77
C HIS A 14 -6.20 27.83 -80.28
N PRO A 15 -6.08 26.55 -80.75
CA PRO A 15 -7.29 25.73 -80.93
C PRO A 15 -7.11 24.17 -80.86
N MET A 16 -8.24 23.54 -80.51
CA MET A 16 -8.81 22.23 -80.87
C MET A 16 -8.01 21.22 -81.71
N ALA A 17 -7.93 19.96 -81.23
CA ALA A 17 -8.29 18.75 -81.99
C ALA A 17 -8.14 17.45 -81.17
N MET A 18 -9.01 16.48 -81.50
CA MET A 18 -8.79 15.03 -81.35
C MET A 18 -9.25 14.36 -80.03
N MET A 19 -10.57 14.35 -79.79
CA MET A 19 -11.20 13.33 -78.94
C MET A 19 -11.30 12.00 -79.72
N ILE A 20 -10.35 11.09 -79.47
CA ILE A 20 -10.44 9.69 -79.88
C ILE A 20 -10.66 8.83 -78.63
N ARG A 21 -11.81 8.14 -78.64
CA ARG A 21 -12.15 6.84 -78.01
C ARG A 21 -11.33 6.45 -76.77
N ASN A 22 -11.96 6.39 -75.58
CA ASN A 22 -11.56 5.47 -74.49
C ASN A 22 -12.65 5.36 -73.39
N ALA A 23 -13.88 4.99 -73.75
CA ALA A 23 -14.96 4.80 -72.79
C ALA A 23 -14.96 3.48 -71.95
N PRO A 24 -14.24 2.38 -72.28
CA PRO A 24 -14.37 1.15 -71.47
C PRO A 24 -13.41 1.06 -70.27
N PHE A 25 -12.31 1.83 -70.25
CA PHE A 25 -11.29 1.72 -69.19
C PHE A 25 -11.63 2.49 -67.90
N ALA A 26 -12.38 3.59 -67.99
CA ALA A 26 -12.72 4.41 -66.82
C ALA A 26 -13.72 3.72 -65.87
N LEU A 27 -14.70 2.98 -66.41
CA LEU A 27 -15.70 2.25 -65.63
C LEU A 27 -15.09 1.08 -64.83
N LEU A 28 -14.12 0.37 -65.41
CA LEU A 28 -13.42 -0.73 -64.74
C LEU A 28 -12.54 -0.22 -63.58
N ALA A 29 -11.87 0.93 -63.76
CA ALA A 29 -11.03 1.55 -62.73
C ALA A 29 -11.82 2.07 -61.52
N ILE A 30 -13.01 2.67 -61.75
CA ILE A 30 -13.90 3.13 -60.68
C ILE A 30 -14.47 1.95 -59.88
N ALA A 31 -14.84 0.86 -60.56
CA ALA A 31 -15.29 -0.37 -59.89
C ALA A 31 -14.18 -1.02 -59.05
N PHE A 32 -12.93 -1.03 -59.55
CA PHE A 32 -11.77 -1.55 -58.82
C PHE A 32 -11.42 -0.68 -57.61
N ALA A 33 -11.43 0.65 -57.75
CA ALA A 33 -11.20 1.59 -56.64
C ALA A 33 -12.30 1.48 -55.56
N ALA A 34 -13.57 1.29 -55.96
CA ALA A 34 -14.67 1.03 -55.05
C ALA A 34 -14.54 -0.33 -54.33
N ALA A 35 -14.09 -1.38 -55.03
CA ALA A 35 -13.82 -2.70 -54.44
C ALA A 35 -12.66 -2.65 -53.43
N VAL A 36 -11.57 -1.94 -53.74
CA VAL A 36 -10.42 -1.75 -52.83
C VAL A 36 -10.81 -0.89 -51.62
N ARG A 37 -11.67 0.13 -51.80
CA ARG A 37 -12.20 0.95 -50.69
C ARG A 37 -13.13 0.14 -49.77
N ARG A 38 -13.97 -0.72 -50.32
CA ARG A 38 -14.83 -1.65 -49.57
C ARG A 38 -13.99 -2.69 -48.83
N PHE A 39 -12.99 -3.28 -49.49
CA PHE A 39 -12.06 -4.23 -48.86
C PHE A 39 -11.28 -3.61 -47.70
N ARG A 40 -10.77 -2.38 -47.86
CA ARG A 40 -10.10 -1.63 -46.76
C ARG A 40 -11.02 -1.36 -45.57
N LEU A 41 -12.29 -1.00 -45.82
CA LEU A 41 -13.29 -0.79 -44.76
C LEU A 41 -13.62 -2.09 -44.02
N THR A 42 -13.79 -3.21 -44.75
CA THR A 42 -14.07 -4.53 -44.14
C THR A 42 -12.88 -5.03 -43.32
N VAL A 43 -11.65 -4.83 -43.79
CA VAL A 43 -10.43 -5.19 -43.04
C VAL A 43 -10.28 -4.34 -41.78
N CYS A 44 -10.54 -3.02 -41.85
CA CYS A 44 -10.52 -2.17 -40.65
C CYS A 44 -11.60 -2.58 -39.63
N LEU A 45 -12.80 -2.95 -40.07
CA LEU A 45 -13.89 -3.40 -39.19
C LEU A 45 -13.56 -4.75 -38.52
N LEU A 46 -12.93 -5.67 -39.26
CA LEU A 46 -12.45 -6.95 -38.72
C LEU A 46 -11.31 -6.76 -37.72
N VAL A 47 -10.34 -5.87 -37.98
CA VAL A 47 -9.26 -5.57 -37.02
C VAL A 47 -9.79 -4.91 -35.74
N ALA A 48 -10.81 -4.06 -35.83
CA ALA A 48 -11.46 -3.47 -34.66
C ALA A 48 -12.20 -4.51 -33.80
N LEU A 49 -12.74 -5.58 -34.40
CA LEU A 49 -13.39 -6.70 -33.68
C LEU A 49 -12.39 -7.59 -32.94
N PHE A 50 -11.12 -7.63 -33.36
CA PHE A 50 -10.04 -8.34 -32.66
C PHE A 50 -9.35 -7.50 -31.58
N PHE A 51 -9.53 -6.18 -31.58
CA PHE A 51 -9.14 -5.29 -30.47
C PHE A 51 -10.26 -5.22 -29.42
N GLN A 52 -10.59 -6.37 -28.82
CA GLN A 52 -11.37 -6.37 -27.58
C GLN A 52 -10.47 -5.77 -26.50
N ALA A 53 -10.68 -4.49 -26.16
CA ALA A 53 -10.05 -3.90 -24.99
C ALA A 53 -10.40 -4.80 -23.79
N ALA A 54 -9.39 -5.41 -23.17
CA ALA A 54 -9.61 -6.14 -21.93
C ALA A 54 -10.34 -5.20 -20.98
N PRO A 55 -11.41 -5.65 -20.28
CA PRO A 55 -12.09 -4.81 -19.32
C PRO A 55 -11.03 -4.34 -18.33
N ALA A 56 -10.73 -3.04 -18.34
CA ALA A 56 -9.94 -2.43 -17.29
C ALA A 56 -10.80 -2.58 -16.02
N GLN A 57 -10.48 -3.58 -15.20
CA GLN A 57 -11.06 -3.68 -13.88
C GLN A 57 -10.57 -2.44 -13.13
N ALA A 58 -11.45 -1.45 -13.02
CA ALA A 58 -11.19 -0.29 -12.20
C ALA A 58 -10.97 -0.77 -10.77
N LEU A 59 -9.92 -0.26 -10.13
CA LEU A 59 -9.73 -0.46 -8.71
C LEU A 59 -10.97 0.05 -7.97
N VAL A 60 -11.31 -0.62 -6.87
CA VAL A 60 -12.49 -0.28 -6.07
C VAL A 60 -12.03 0.42 -4.80
N ASP A 61 -12.74 1.45 -4.39
CA ASP A 61 -12.39 2.21 -3.18
C ASP A 61 -12.66 1.42 -1.89
N GLN A 62 -13.49 0.39 -1.98
CA GLN A 62 -13.84 -0.50 -0.88
C GLN A 62 -13.70 -1.95 -1.35
N THR A 63 -12.94 -2.73 -0.60
CA THR A 63 -12.84 -4.18 -0.78
C THR A 63 -13.06 -4.89 0.54
N TRP A 64 -13.37 -6.18 0.46
CA TRP A 64 -13.70 -7.00 1.62
C TRP A 64 -12.86 -8.28 1.61
N ILE A 65 -12.43 -8.70 2.80
CA ILE A 65 -11.75 -9.98 3.01
C ILE A 65 -12.53 -10.84 4.01
N SER A 66 -12.51 -12.15 3.76
CA SER A 66 -13.13 -13.19 4.58
C SER A 66 -12.28 -14.46 4.50
N ALA A 67 -12.21 -15.22 5.60
CA ALA A 67 -11.51 -16.49 5.66
C ALA A 67 -12.09 -17.55 4.71
N GLU A 68 -13.36 -17.42 4.34
CA GLU A 68 -14.06 -18.26 3.35
C GLU A 68 -14.12 -17.61 1.96
N GLY A 69 -13.45 -16.47 1.78
CA GLY A 69 -13.39 -15.73 0.53
C GLY A 69 -12.65 -16.47 -0.59
N MET A 70 -12.60 -15.82 -1.75
CA MET A 70 -11.86 -16.30 -2.92
C MET A 70 -11.14 -15.15 -3.61
N ASP A 71 -9.85 -15.34 -3.92
CA ASP A 71 -9.00 -14.35 -4.59
C ASP A 71 -9.34 -14.21 -6.09
N SER A 72 -10.54 -13.71 -6.37
CA SER A 72 -11.09 -13.53 -7.69
C SER A 72 -11.91 -12.23 -7.78
N GLY A 73 -11.89 -11.59 -8.96
CA GLY A 73 -12.64 -10.36 -9.20
C GLY A 73 -12.21 -9.18 -8.34
N GLY A 74 -13.16 -8.29 -8.04
CA GLY A 74 -12.92 -7.01 -7.35
C GLY A 74 -13.07 -7.03 -5.83
N CYS A 75 -13.10 -8.21 -5.19
CA CYS A 75 -13.23 -8.36 -3.73
C CYS A 75 -14.43 -7.61 -3.13
N LEU A 76 -15.63 -7.72 -3.72
CA LEU A 76 -16.83 -7.02 -3.24
C LEU A 76 -17.41 -7.70 -1.98
N ALA A 77 -18.28 -7.01 -1.23
CA ALA A 77 -18.84 -7.54 0.03
C ALA A 77 -19.51 -8.92 -0.10
N LEU A 78 -20.13 -9.21 -1.26
CA LEU A 78 -20.77 -10.50 -1.56
C LEU A 78 -19.81 -11.55 -2.11
N VAL A 79 -18.63 -11.13 -2.56
CA VAL A 79 -17.58 -11.99 -3.12
C VAL A 79 -16.23 -11.52 -2.54
N PRO A 80 -16.04 -11.68 -1.21
CA PRO A 80 -14.85 -11.19 -0.54
C PRO A 80 -13.62 -12.01 -0.94
N CYS A 81 -12.45 -11.40 -0.81
CA CYS A 81 -11.19 -12.04 -1.11
C CYS A 81 -10.65 -12.86 0.08
N ALA A 82 -9.90 -13.91 -0.23
CA ALA A 82 -9.36 -14.82 0.77
C ALA A 82 -8.09 -14.25 1.42
N THR A 83 -7.28 -13.52 0.64
CA THR A 83 -5.99 -13.00 1.10
C THR A 83 -5.94 -11.48 1.10
N LEU A 84 -5.17 -10.96 2.05
CA LEU A 84 -4.94 -9.52 2.14
C LEU A 84 -4.11 -9.02 0.94
N ALA A 85 -3.18 -9.82 0.45
CA ALA A 85 -2.35 -9.47 -0.71
C ALA A 85 -3.17 -9.28 -1.99
N TYR A 86 -4.18 -10.12 -2.24
CA TYR A 86 -5.06 -9.95 -3.38
C TYR A 86 -5.96 -8.73 -3.21
N ALA A 87 -6.57 -8.54 -2.04
CA ALA A 87 -7.43 -7.39 -1.76
C ALA A 87 -6.70 -6.04 -1.95
N ILE A 88 -5.45 -5.92 -1.50
CA ILE A 88 -4.62 -4.73 -1.73
C ILE A 88 -4.46 -4.43 -3.22
N ARG A 89 -4.31 -5.46 -4.07
CA ARG A 89 -4.19 -5.28 -5.52
C ARG A 89 -5.50 -4.82 -6.17
N GLN A 90 -6.65 -5.10 -5.57
CA GLN A 90 -7.96 -4.67 -6.07
C GLN A 90 -8.42 -3.32 -5.49
N THR A 91 -7.73 -2.81 -4.47
CA THR A 91 -8.12 -1.59 -3.77
C THR A 91 -7.42 -0.36 -4.36
N SER A 92 -8.21 0.69 -4.62
CA SER A 92 -7.71 1.98 -5.08
C SER A 92 -6.74 2.60 -4.06
N PRO A 93 -5.76 3.43 -4.50
CA PRO A 93 -5.02 4.29 -3.59
C PRO A 93 -5.99 5.17 -2.77
N GLY A 94 -5.80 5.20 -1.45
CA GLY A 94 -6.69 5.86 -0.50
C GLY A 94 -7.94 5.05 -0.11
N GLY A 95 -8.13 3.86 -0.69
CA GLY A 95 -9.25 2.98 -0.41
C GLY A 95 -9.17 2.26 0.93
N THR A 96 -10.22 1.49 1.22
CA THR A 96 -10.42 0.75 2.46
C THR A 96 -10.65 -0.73 2.21
N ILE A 97 -9.96 -1.58 2.96
CA ILE A 97 -10.18 -3.02 3.04
C ILE A 97 -10.92 -3.32 4.34
N PHE A 98 -12.09 -3.95 4.24
CA PHE A 98 -12.90 -4.37 5.37
C PHE A 98 -12.65 -5.84 5.71
N VAL A 99 -12.38 -6.12 6.98
CA VAL A 99 -12.22 -7.47 7.50
C VAL A 99 -13.56 -7.98 8.02
N MET A 100 -14.10 -9.04 7.41
CA MET A 100 -15.45 -9.54 7.73
C MET A 100 -15.46 -10.57 8.86
N ASP A 101 -14.42 -11.40 8.94
CA ASP A 101 -14.31 -12.46 9.93
C ASP A 101 -12.87 -12.69 10.39
N SER A 102 -12.71 -13.49 11.43
CA SER A 102 -11.39 -13.88 11.93
C SER A 102 -10.88 -15.11 11.17
N GLY A 103 -9.60 -15.11 10.79
CA GLY A 103 -9.04 -16.23 10.05
C GLY A 103 -7.62 -16.00 9.55
N PHE A 104 -7.23 -16.79 8.55
CA PHE A 104 -5.90 -16.75 7.95
C PHE A 104 -5.91 -15.92 6.66
N TYR A 105 -5.17 -14.81 6.64
CA TYR A 105 -5.15 -13.87 5.52
C TYR A 105 -3.78 -13.72 4.85
N GLY A 106 -2.75 -14.36 5.42
CA GLY A 106 -1.41 -14.42 4.86
C GLY A 106 -0.59 -13.14 5.05
N ALA A 107 0.62 -13.14 4.47
CA ALA A 107 1.49 -11.97 4.47
C ALA A 107 1.12 -11.04 3.30
N ALA A 108 1.17 -9.73 3.52
CA ALA A 108 0.83 -8.75 2.51
C ALA A 108 1.66 -7.47 2.62
N THR A 109 1.82 -6.78 1.49
CA THR A 109 2.56 -5.51 1.41
C THR A 109 1.62 -4.39 1.00
N ILE A 110 1.54 -3.33 1.81
CA ILE A 110 0.86 -2.08 1.50
C ILE A 110 1.87 -1.15 0.83
N ASP A 111 1.64 -0.81 -0.43
CA ASP A 111 2.55 -0.03 -1.28
C ASP A 111 2.01 1.37 -1.63
N ARG A 112 0.86 1.75 -1.08
CA ARG A 112 0.15 3.01 -1.32
C ARG A 112 -0.67 3.41 -0.10
N SER A 113 -1.23 4.61 -0.10
CA SER A 113 -2.19 5.02 0.92
C SER A 113 -3.35 4.02 0.99
N LEU A 114 -3.65 3.46 2.16
CA LEU A 114 -4.66 2.41 2.31
C LEU A 114 -5.09 2.27 3.77
N THR A 115 -6.38 1.97 3.98
CA THR A 115 -6.94 1.66 5.30
C THR A 115 -7.33 0.19 5.38
N ILE A 116 -6.96 -0.51 6.44
CA ILE A 116 -7.50 -1.84 6.78
C ILE A 116 -8.28 -1.67 8.09
N ARG A 117 -9.56 -2.04 8.10
CA ARG A 117 -10.39 -1.90 9.30
C ARG A 117 -11.44 -2.99 9.43
N SER A 118 -11.91 -3.20 10.65
CA SER A 118 -13.08 -4.01 10.93
C SER A 118 -14.22 -3.17 11.51
N GLU A 119 -15.44 -3.39 11.01
CA GLU A 119 -16.66 -2.70 11.47
C GLU A 119 -17.39 -3.45 12.59
N TYR A 120 -17.35 -4.78 12.59
CA TYR A 120 -18.21 -5.62 13.45
C TYR A 120 -17.50 -6.13 14.72
N GLY A 121 -16.56 -5.33 15.25
CA GLY A 121 -15.68 -5.69 16.36
C GLY A 121 -14.25 -5.94 15.91
N GLN A 122 -13.34 -6.29 16.83
CA GLN A 122 -11.93 -6.52 16.48
C GLN A 122 -11.75 -7.94 15.92
N MET A 123 -11.69 -8.06 14.60
CA MET A 123 -11.45 -9.35 13.93
C MET A 123 -9.98 -9.75 14.03
N SER A 124 -9.72 -11.02 14.31
CA SER A 124 -8.38 -11.56 14.42
C SER A 124 -7.89 -12.14 13.09
N MET A 125 -6.76 -11.62 12.62
CA MET A 125 -6.13 -12.01 11.38
C MET A 125 -4.80 -12.68 11.68
N VAL A 126 -4.65 -13.95 11.30
CA VAL A 126 -3.33 -14.56 11.17
C VAL A 126 -2.71 -14.00 9.89
N ALA A 127 -1.91 -12.95 10.04
CA ALA A 127 -1.36 -12.17 8.95
C ALA A 127 -0.08 -11.44 9.37
N SER A 128 0.69 -11.03 8.37
CA SER A 128 1.85 -10.16 8.54
C SER A 128 1.78 -9.04 7.51
N ILE A 129 1.91 -7.80 7.96
CA ILE A 129 1.71 -6.62 7.12
C ILE A 129 3.01 -5.85 7.01
N THR A 130 3.50 -5.68 5.79
CA THR A 130 4.64 -4.80 5.49
C THR A 130 4.14 -3.51 4.86
N VAL A 131 4.46 -2.37 5.44
CA VAL A 131 4.21 -1.05 4.87
C VAL A 131 5.46 -0.58 4.11
N ASN A 132 5.33 -0.50 2.79
CA ASN A 132 6.36 -0.05 1.87
C ASN A 132 5.74 0.96 0.87
N ALA A 133 5.04 1.95 1.42
CA ALA A 133 4.36 2.98 0.65
C ALA A 133 5.28 4.18 0.36
N ALA A 134 4.85 5.11 -0.51
CA ALA A 134 5.64 6.31 -0.77
C ALA A 134 5.76 7.19 0.49
N SER A 135 6.76 8.06 0.54
CA SER A 135 6.96 8.99 1.67
C SER A 135 5.88 10.06 1.84
N THR A 136 4.89 10.09 0.93
CA THR A 136 3.69 10.94 0.98
C THR A 136 2.43 10.16 1.37
N ASP A 137 2.50 8.83 1.39
CA ASP A 137 1.35 7.98 1.62
C ASP A 137 1.01 7.82 3.10
N LYS A 138 -0.28 7.65 3.37
CA LYS A 138 -0.82 7.44 4.71
C LYS A 138 -1.48 6.08 4.80
N VAL A 139 -1.09 5.31 5.80
CA VAL A 139 -1.62 3.95 6.03
C VAL A 139 -2.26 3.88 7.39
N MET A 140 -3.43 3.26 7.48
CA MET A 140 -4.17 3.10 8.73
C MET A 140 -4.61 1.66 8.92
N LEU A 141 -4.30 1.09 10.08
CA LEU A 141 -4.93 -0.13 10.58
C LEU A 141 -5.82 0.27 11.75
N ASP A 142 -7.11 -0.05 11.68
CA ASP A 142 -8.07 0.36 12.69
C ASP A 142 -8.96 -0.79 13.15
N ASN A 143 -9.00 -1.01 14.47
CA ASN A 143 -9.90 -2.00 15.08
C ASN A 143 -9.67 -3.43 14.55
N VAL A 144 -8.42 -3.84 14.34
CA VAL A 144 -8.04 -5.20 13.87
C VAL A 144 -7.07 -5.86 14.83
N ALA A 145 -7.12 -7.18 14.94
CA ALA A 145 -6.15 -7.98 15.67
C ALA A 145 -5.25 -8.75 14.68
N LEU A 146 -3.96 -8.81 14.98
CA LEU A 146 -2.95 -9.54 14.21
C LEU A 146 -2.32 -10.63 15.08
N GLU A 147 -2.31 -11.85 14.57
CA GLU A 147 -1.62 -12.98 15.17
C GLU A 147 -0.47 -13.41 14.27
N CYS A 148 0.73 -13.40 14.82
CA CYS A 148 1.93 -13.76 14.09
C CYS A 148 2.12 -15.27 13.93
N ALA A 149 1.28 -16.11 14.54
CA ALA A 149 1.49 -17.56 14.50
C ALA A 149 0.18 -18.32 14.24
N ALA A 150 0.29 -19.40 13.48
CA ALA A 150 -0.72 -20.44 13.41
C ALA A 150 0.00 -21.80 13.48
N PRO A 151 0.26 -22.32 14.71
CA PRO A 151 1.04 -23.53 14.91
C PRO A 151 0.48 -24.75 14.17
N ALA A 152 -0.85 -24.89 14.11
CA ALA A 152 -1.54 -25.96 13.37
C ALA A 152 -1.27 -25.92 11.85
N ARG A 153 -0.82 -24.78 11.31
CA ARG A 153 -0.44 -24.58 9.92
C ARG A 153 1.08 -24.52 9.71
N GLY A 154 1.88 -24.63 10.78
CA GLY A 154 3.33 -24.46 10.72
C GLY A 154 3.78 -23.02 10.39
N ILE A 155 2.95 -22.02 10.70
CA ILE A 155 3.21 -20.62 10.35
C ILE A 155 3.69 -19.85 11.58
N ALA A 156 4.80 -19.12 11.41
CA ALA A 156 5.34 -18.19 12.40
C ALA A 156 5.96 -16.97 11.67
N TYR A 157 5.27 -15.84 11.72
CA TYR A 157 5.74 -14.54 11.26
C TYR A 157 6.65 -13.89 12.29
N GLY A 158 7.67 -13.18 11.80
CA GLY A 158 8.57 -12.41 12.66
C GLY A 158 7.94 -11.13 13.19
N TYR A 159 6.92 -10.61 12.51
CA TYR A 159 6.25 -9.39 12.91
C TYR A 159 4.79 -9.34 12.47
N GLY A 160 3.99 -8.60 13.23
CA GLY A 160 2.60 -8.33 12.89
C GLY A 160 2.56 -7.19 11.87
N VAL A 161 3.23 -6.08 12.18
CA VAL A 161 3.40 -4.94 11.27
C VAL A 161 4.87 -4.60 11.14
N GLN A 162 5.39 -4.52 9.91
CA GLN A 162 6.68 -3.91 9.61
C GLN A 162 6.49 -2.61 8.84
N VAL A 163 7.20 -1.54 9.21
CA VAL A 163 7.20 -0.27 8.47
C VAL A 163 8.58 -0.01 7.89
N LEU A 164 8.69 -0.08 6.56
CA LEU A 164 9.91 0.21 5.79
C LEU A 164 9.90 1.64 5.23
N LYS A 165 8.73 2.10 4.77
CA LYS A 165 8.49 3.44 4.20
C LYS A 165 7.03 3.84 4.37
N GLY A 166 6.78 5.13 4.58
CA GLY A 166 5.44 5.73 4.64
C GLY A 166 5.49 7.10 5.35
N ALA A 167 4.64 8.05 4.99
CA ALA A 167 4.62 9.36 5.63
C ALA A 167 4.16 9.24 7.09
N ASP A 168 2.94 8.72 7.25
CA ASP A 168 2.27 8.49 8.51
C ASP A 168 1.63 7.10 8.48
N VAL A 169 1.97 6.26 9.47
CA VAL A 169 1.32 4.97 9.69
C VAL A 169 0.59 5.05 11.03
N LEU A 170 -0.73 4.87 11.01
CA LEU A 170 -1.56 4.87 12.20
C LEU A 170 -2.03 3.44 12.51
N LEU A 171 -1.65 2.95 13.68
CA LEU A 171 -2.18 1.72 14.27
C LEU A 171 -3.12 2.13 15.41
N ASN A 172 -4.42 2.14 15.12
CA ASN A 172 -5.45 2.57 16.06
C ASN A 172 -6.29 1.37 16.52
N ARG A 173 -6.46 1.19 17.83
CA ARG A 173 -7.27 0.10 18.38
C ARG A 173 -6.87 -1.27 17.83
N VAL A 174 -5.57 -1.50 17.65
CA VAL A 174 -5.06 -2.78 17.17
C VAL A 174 -4.68 -3.68 18.33
N SER A 175 -4.80 -4.99 18.14
CA SER A 175 -4.16 -5.98 19.01
C SER A 175 -3.10 -6.74 18.22
N ILE A 176 -1.90 -6.92 18.76
CA ILE A 176 -0.85 -7.67 18.07
C ILE A 176 -0.20 -8.66 19.03
N LYS A 177 -0.20 -9.95 18.66
CA LYS A 177 0.26 -11.04 19.51
C LYS A 177 1.01 -12.15 18.79
N ASP A 178 1.70 -12.93 19.61
CA ASP A 178 2.35 -14.19 19.26
C ASP A 178 3.50 -14.05 18.24
N CYS A 179 4.12 -12.88 18.14
CA CYS A 179 5.29 -12.63 17.28
C CYS A 179 6.57 -13.09 17.98
N LEU A 180 6.76 -14.41 18.02
CA LEU A 180 7.79 -15.11 18.81
C LEU A 180 8.88 -15.78 17.96
N ALA A 181 8.98 -15.46 16.66
CA ALA A 181 9.96 -16.08 15.78
C ALA A 181 11.40 -15.91 16.29
N THR A 182 12.14 -17.02 16.36
CA THR A 182 13.55 -17.07 16.74
C THR A 182 14.45 -17.06 15.49
N GLY A 183 15.59 -16.38 15.54
CA GLY A 183 16.52 -16.25 14.40
C GLY A 183 16.16 -15.19 13.35
N THR A 184 14.96 -14.59 13.45
CA THR A 184 14.57 -13.38 12.71
C THR A 184 14.15 -12.28 13.71
N VAL A 185 13.52 -11.22 13.21
CA VAL A 185 12.86 -10.24 14.08
C VAL A 185 11.66 -10.92 14.74
N GLY A 186 11.45 -10.70 16.03
CA GLY A 186 10.27 -11.16 16.78
C GLY A 186 9.61 -9.96 17.43
N ALA A 187 8.84 -9.18 16.68
CA ALA A 187 8.29 -7.91 17.17
C ALA A 187 6.82 -7.75 16.80
N GLY A 188 5.96 -7.28 17.70
CA GLY A 188 4.59 -6.95 17.34
C GLY A 188 4.55 -5.90 16.23
N VAL A 189 5.23 -4.77 16.48
CA VAL A 189 5.48 -3.72 15.47
C VAL A 189 6.98 -3.55 15.28
N TYR A 190 7.44 -3.66 14.04
CA TYR A 190 8.82 -3.45 13.66
C TYR A 190 8.96 -2.25 12.72
N ILE A 191 9.51 -1.16 13.22
CA ILE A 191 9.80 0.03 12.42
C ILE A 191 11.26 -0.09 11.98
N TYR A 192 11.48 -0.41 10.70
CA TYR A 192 12.80 -0.45 10.06
C TYR A 192 12.82 0.51 8.88
N SER A 193 12.74 1.80 9.18
CA SER A 193 12.44 2.82 8.18
C SER A 193 13.67 3.21 7.37
N THR A 194 13.52 3.26 6.04
CA THR A 194 14.53 3.76 5.09
C THR A 194 14.25 5.20 4.64
N THR A 195 13.14 5.76 5.09
CA THR A 195 12.70 7.15 4.90
C THR A 195 12.16 7.66 6.22
N ASN A 196 12.10 8.99 6.42
CA ASN A 196 11.50 9.56 7.62
C ASN A 196 10.03 9.12 7.75
N SER A 197 9.76 8.17 8.64
CA SER A 197 8.44 7.56 8.81
C SER A 197 7.97 7.78 10.24
N ARG A 198 6.73 8.25 10.38
CA ARG A 198 6.09 8.44 11.69
C ARG A 198 5.06 7.36 11.91
N VAL A 199 5.29 6.53 12.91
CA VAL A 199 4.35 5.47 13.28
C VAL A 199 3.66 5.88 14.57
N THR A 200 2.34 6.04 14.52
CA THR A 200 1.51 6.33 15.68
C THR A 200 0.77 5.07 16.09
N ILE A 201 0.92 4.67 17.34
CA ILE A 201 0.25 3.53 17.95
C ILE A 201 -0.64 4.07 19.07
N HIS A 202 -1.91 3.74 19.02
CA HIS A 202 -2.91 4.42 19.81
C HIS A 202 -4.05 3.48 20.23
N ASP A 203 -4.46 3.55 21.51
CA ASP A 203 -5.54 2.73 22.08
C ASP A 203 -5.38 1.22 21.79
N SER A 204 -4.15 0.72 21.79
CA SER A 204 -3.81 -0.62 21.28
C SER A 204 -3.33 -1.57 22.38
N VAL A 205 -3.27 -2.86 22.07
CA VAL A 205 -2.74 -3.91 22.97
C VAL A 205 -1.67 -4.72 22.25
N ILE A 206 -0.45 -4.70 22.75
CA ILE A 206 0.70 -5.42 22.16
C ILE A 206 1.24 -6.40 23.19
N PHE A 207 0.94 -7.69 22.99
CA PHE A 207 1.19 -8.69 24.03
C PHE A 207 1.73 -10.01 23.52
N ASN A 208 2.46 -10.72 24.38
CA ASN A 208 3.05 -12.03 24.07
C ASN A 208 3.90 -12.02 22.77
N ASN A 209 4.65 -10.96 22.54
CA ASN A 209 5.66 -10.88 21.49
C ASN A 209 7.05 -10.99 22.11
N ARG A 210 8.10 -11.22 21.31
CA ARG A 210 9.46 -11.14 21.85
C ARG A 210 9.81 -9.68 22.19
N VAL A 211 9.58 -8.76 21.26
CA VAL A 211 9.56 -7.31 21.48
C VAL A 211 8.18 -6.78 21.16
N GLY A 212 7.63 -5.87 21.96
CA GLY A 212 6.34 -5.24 21.62
C GLY A 212 6.48 -4.32 20.39
N VAL A 213 7.24 -3.23 20.55
CA VAL A 213 7.59 -2.29 19.45
C VAL A 213 9.11 -2.20 19.34
N LEU A 214 9.65 -2.52 18.16
CA LEU A 214 11.05 -2.36 17.83
C LEU A 214 11.21 -1.19 16.86
N VAL A 215 11.98 -0.17 17.27
CA VAL A 215 12.32 1.00 16.48
C VAL A 215 13.79 0.95 16.10
N SER A 216 14.08 0.85 14.80
CA SER A 216 15.45 0.94 14.28
C SER A 216 15.45 1.45 12.83
N SER A 217 16.63 1.88 12.37
CA SER A 217 16.86 2.29 10.98
C SER A 217 18.36 2.33 10.71
N THR A 218 18.75 2.50 9.45
CA THR A 218 20.15 2.79 9.08
C THR A 218 20.54 4.24 9.33
N ASP A 219 19.61 5.19 9.21
CA ASP A 219 19.91 6.63 9.11
C ASP A 219 19.15 7.52 10.12
N GLY A 220 18.64 6.95 11.21
CA GLY A 220 17.91 7.69 12.25
C GLY A 220 16.53 8.18 11.81
N MET A 221 15.86 7.43 10.93
CA MET A 221 14.62 7.84 10.25
C MET A 221 13.35 7.18 10.81
N ALA A 222 13.46 6.42 11.91
CA ALA A 222 12.35 5.71 12.52
C ALA A 222 11.86 6.42 13.78
N HIS A 223 10.61 6.89 13.75
CA HIS A 223 9.99 7.62 14.85
C HIS A 223 8.67 6.96 15.28
N ALA A 224 8.60 6.52 16.53
CA ALA A 224 7.38 5.97 17.12
C ALA A 224 6.69 6.98 18.03
N LYS A 225 5.36 7.07 17.95
CA LYS A 225 4.52 7.80 18.92
C LYS A 225 3.51 6.82 19.49
N ILE A 226 3.54 6.61 20.79
CA ILE A 226 2.82 5.53 21.44
C ILE A 226 1.95 6.12 22.55
N TYR A 227 0.64 5.94 22.43
CA TYR A 227 -0.34 6.54 23.33
C TYR A 227 -1.35 5.50 23.79
N ARG A 228 -1.71 5.52 25.08
CA ARG A 228 -2.80 4.71 25.64
C ARG A 228 -2.74 3.24 25.23
N THR A 229 -1.53 2.69 25.18
CA THR A 229 -1.27 1.34 24.72
C THR A 229 -0.85 0.46 25.89
N LEU A 230 -1.43 -0.74 25.95
CA LEU A 230 -1.03 -1.79 26.89
C LEU A 230 0.02 -2.69 26.24
N PHE A 231 1.20 -2.76 26.84
CA PHE A 231 2.20 -3.76 26.54
C PHE A 231 2.18 -4.82 27.64
N LEU A 232 1.96 -6.08 27.27
CA LEU A 232 1.81 -7.15 28.26
C LEU A 232 2.65 -8.38 27.89
N SER A 233 3.47 -8.85 28.82
CA SER A 233 4.18 -10.13 28.70
C SER A 233 5.03 -10.26 27.42
N ASN A 234 5.64 -9.16 26.96
CA ASN A 234 6.60 -9.26 25.85
C ASN A 234 7.95 -9.76 26.38
N SER A 235 8.44 -10.90 25.88
CA SER A 235 9.45 -11.73 26.56
C SER A 235 10.85 -11.12 26.66
N GLU A 236 11.16 -10.09 25.88
CA GLU A 236 12.38 -9.29 26.03
C GLU A 236 12.11 -7.84 26.39
N SER A 237 11.23 -7.17 25.63
CA SER A 237 10.93 -5.77 25.90
C SER A 237 9.56 -5.31 25.42
N GLY A 238 8.98 -4.33 26.12
CA GLY A 238 7.78 -3.64 25.68
C GLY A 238 8.08 -2.75 24.47
N VAL A 239 8.98 -1.78 24.64
CA VAL A 239 9.48 -0.92 23.58
C VAL A 239 11.00 -0.96 23.53
N ARG A 240 11.58 -1.14 22.35
CA ARG A 240 13.03 -1.13 22.11
C ARG A 240 13.38 -0.11 21.04
N VAL A 241 14.38 0.73 21.29
CA VAL A 241 14.88 1.73 20.33
C VAL A 241 16.38 1.53 20.15
N ILE A 242 16.83 1.42 18.90
CA ILE A 242 18.22 1.15 18.55
C ILE A 242 18.69 2.16 17.50
N GLY A 243 19.91 2.68 17.65
CA GLY A 243 20.59 3.48 16.64
C GLY A 243 20.31 4.98 16.77
N THR A 244 21.33 5.77 16.45
CA THR A 244 21.30 7.24 16.51
C THR A 244 20.20 7.82 15.65
N GLY A 245 19.44 8.79 16.19
CA GLY A 245 18.38 9.51 15.49
C GLY A 245 17.01 8.83 15.55
N ASN A 246 16.94 7.55 15.95
CA ASN A 246 15.67 6.88 16.20
C ASN A 246 15.13 7.25 17.58
N ASP A 247 13.82 7.50 17.67
CA ASP A 247 13.17 7.82 18.94
C ASP A 247 11.78 7.22 19.08
N ALA A 248 11.38 7.09 20.35
CA ALA A 248 10.00 6.78 20.73
C ALA A 248 9.46 7.88 21.65
N ILE A 249 8.27 8.37 21.35
CA ILE A 249 7.51 9.28 22.20
C ILE A 249 6.40 8.48 22.86
N MET A 250 6.26 8.57 24.18
CA MET A 250 5.35 7.73 24.96
C MET A 250 4.55 8.57 25.97
N ALA A 251 3.22 8.42 25.97
CA ALA A 251 2.34 8.95 27.01
C ALA A 251 1.15 8.02 27.31
N ASP A 252 0.72 7.98 28.58
CA ASP A 252 -0.42 7.20 29.07
C ASP A 252 -0.36 5.69 28.74
N ASN A 253 0.84 5.13 28.59
CA ASN A 253 1.00 3.70 28.30
C ASN A 253 1.17 2.88 29.57
N ASN A 254 0.83 1.60 29.47
CA ASN A 254 1.04 0.64 30.54
C ASN A 254 1.93 -0.50 30.05
N LEU A 255 3.12 -0.65 30.62
CA LEU A 255 4.13 -1.62 30.19
C LEU A 255 4.37 -2.63 31.31
N LEU A 256 3.69 -3.78 31.20
CA LEU A 256 3.56 -4.77 32.26
C LEU A 256 4.15 -6.13 31.85
N GLY A 257 4.90 -6.75 32.76
CA GLY A 257 5.32 -8.15 32.61
C GLY A 257 6.32 -8.42 31.49
N SER A 258 6.88 -7.38 30.86
CA SER A 258 8.05 -7.50 29.99
C SER A 258 9.33 -7.54 30.83
N VAL A 259 10.37 -8.21 30.32
CA VAL A 259 11.70 -8.23 30.99
C VAL A 259 12.26 -6.81 31.09
N LYS A 260 12.11 -6.02 30.03
CA LYS A 260 12.32 -4.57 30.02
C LYS A 260 11.07 -3.87 29.51
N SER A 261 10.48 -2.97 30.27
CA SER A 261 9.45 -2.06 29.80
C SER A 261 9.99 -1.22 28.63
N MET A 262 11.18 -0.63 28.82
CA MET A 262 11.84 0.23 27.84
C MET A 262 13.32 -0.16 27.67
N ASP A 263 13.70 -0.59 26.46
CA ASP A 263 15.07 -0.99 26.11
C ASP A 263 15.71 0.01 25.14
N LEU A 264 16.37 1.03 25.68
CA LEU A 264 17.18 1.97 24.89
C LEU A 264 18.57 1.38 24.66
N GLN A 265 18.85 0.98 23.42
CA GLN A 265 20.17 0.51 23.01
C GLN A 265 21.01 1.65 22.43
N SER A 266 22.26 1.36 22.05
CA SER A 266 23.22 2.37 21.56
C SER A 266 22.60 3.34 20.55
N GLY A 267 22.64 4.65 20.86
CA GLY A 267 22.12 5.74 20.04
C GLY A 267 20.60 5.94 20.06
N GLY A 268 19.82 4.98 20.58
CA GLY A 268 18.37 5.10 20.66
C GLY A 268 17.92 6.09 21.74
N ALA A 269 16.88 6.87 21.45
CA ALA A 269 16.33 7.86 22.37
C ALA A 269 14.84 7.61 22.68
N SER A 270 14.35 8.22 23.77
CA SER A 270 12.93 8.24 24.08
C SER A 270 12.54 9.52 24.81
N ARG A 271 11.31 9.97 24.57
CA ARG A 271 10.65 11.04 25.33
C ARG A 271 9.39 10.46 25.99
N SER A 272 9.32 10.55 27.31
CA SER A 272 8.19 10.06 28.12
C SER A 272 7.54 11.20 28.88
N PHE A 273 6.21 11.28 28.89
CA PHE A 273 5.46 12.37 29.52
C PHE A 273 5.08 12.13 31.00
N GLY A 274 5.82 11.27 31.72
CA GLY A 274 5.65 11.07 33.17
C GLY A 274 4.35 10.36 33.61
N ASN A 275 3.45 10.06 32.68
CA ASN A 275 2.17 9.37 32.86
C ASN A 275 2.17 7.93 32.33
N ASN A 276 3.34 7.39 31.99
CA ASN A 276 3.49 5.98 31.63
C ASN A 276 3.73 5.13 32.89
N SER A 277 3.09 3.97 32.97
CA SER A 277 3.38 2.95 34.00
C SER A 277 4.35 1.92 33.43
N MET A 278 5.47 1.70 34.13
CA MET A 278 6.52 0.75 33.74
C MET A 278 6.82 -0.18 34.92
N THR A 279 7.09 -1.46 34.64
CA THR A 279 7.42 -2.46 35.68
C THR A 279 8.79 -2.14 36.30
N SER A 280 8.99 -2.44 37.59
CA SER A 280 10.23 -2.08 38.31
C SER A 280 11.47 -2.73 37.67
N GLY A 281 12.48 -1.93 37.34
CA GLY A 281 13.75 -2.38 36.73
C GLY A 281 14.19 -1.53 35.55
N ASP A 282 13.24 -0.83 34.92
CA ASP A 282 13.52 0.14 33.86
C ASP A 282 13.45 1.55 34.44
N THR A 283 14.56 2.09 34.93
CA THR A 283 14.65 3.53 35.20
C THR A 283 14.61 4.26 33.85
N PRO A 284 13.52 4.96 33.49
CA PRO A 284 13.52 5.76 32.28
C PRO A 284 14.51 6.90 32.48
N ILE A 285 15.49 7.06 31.59
CA ILE A 285 16.41 8.20 31.67
C ILE A 285 15.58 9.46 31.39
N PRO A 286 15.43 10.38 32.36
CA PRO A 286 14.72 11.63 32.10
C PRO A 286 15.51 12.42 31.06
N MET A 287 14.91 12.71 29.91
CA MET A 287 15.46 13.69 28.98
C MET A 287 15.46 15.05 29.66
N SER A 288 16.60 15.74 29.66
CA SER A 288 16.66 17.15 30.04
C SER A 288 15.69 17.92 29.16
N GLN A 289 14.70 18.58 29.77
CA GLN A 289 13.84 19.52 29.08
C GLN A 289 14.71 20.63 28.49
N TYR A 290 14.66 20.79 27.17
CA TYR A 290 15.02 22.04 26.50
C TYR A 290 13.76 22.55 25.81
#